data_AF-A0A353G8H7-F1
#
_entry.id   AF-A0A353G8H7-F1
#
_cell.length_a   1.000
_cell.length_b   1.000
_cell.length_c   1.000
_cell.angle_alpha   90.00
_cell.angle_beta   90.00
_cell.angle_gamma   90.00
#
_symmetry.space_group_name_H-M   'P 1'
#
loop_
_entity.id
_entity.type
_entity.pdbx_description
1 polymer ?
#
loop_
_entity_poly.entity_id
_entity_poly.type
_entity_poly.pdbx_seq_one_letter_code
_entity_poly.pdbx_strand_id
1 'polypeptide(L)'
;MQFYFPTELGEQLAFSGASLAAVLGFIIMFAPSLTMHFFGLAPRDDRREGPAIFRFAGGMMLGLGLSAILLAQVWVYIAIGATFGIGFFGLALSMLQDHGATLRNMLFIVVVL
;
A
#
# COMPACT_ATOMS: atom_id res chain seq x y z
N MET A 1 -18.98 -21.98 1.81
CA MET A 1 -19.17 -20.53 2.02
C MET A 1 -19.14 -19.87 0.66
N GLN A 2 -20.18 -19.11 0.32
CA GLN A 2 -20.24 -18.36 -0.94
C GLN A 2 -19.28 -17.16 -0.83
N PHE A 3 -18.37 -17.02 -1.80
CA PHE A 3 -17.47 -15.87 -1.87
C PHE A 3 -18.32 -14.64 -2.19
N TYR A 4 -18.36 -13.66 -1.29
CA TYR A 4 -19.11 -12.42 -1.52
C TYR A 4 -18.37 -11.59 -2.57
N PHE A 5 -18.94 -11.49 -3.78
CA PHE A 5 -18.48 -10.56 -4.79
C PHE A 5 -19.46 -9.38 -4.86
N PRO A 6 -19.00 -8.13 -4.65
CA PRO A 6 -19.90 -6.99 -4.61
C PRO A 6 -20.56 -6.71 -5.96
N THR A 7 -21.85 -6.39 -5.96
CA THR A 7 -22.62 -6.05 -7.17
C THR A 7 -22.71 -4.55 -7.43
N GLU A 8 -22.51 -3.75 -6.39
CA GLU A 8 -22.51 -2.29 -6.45
C GLU A 8 -21.14 -1.72 -6.83
N LEU A 9 -21.12 -0.69 -7.68
CA LEU A 9 -19.88 -0.13 -8.23
C LEU A 9 -18.96 0.41 -7.14
N GLY A 10 -19.53 1.07 -6.12
CA GLY A 10 -18.74 1.60 -4.99
C GLY A 10 -18.07 0.50 -4.17
N GLU A 11 -18.76 -0.62 -3.93
CA GLU A 11 -18.20 -1.75 -3.21
C GLU A 11 -17.16 -2.51 -4.07
N GLN A 12 -17.35 -2.57 -5.39
CA GLN A 12 -16.37 -3.16 -6.31
C GLN A 12 -15.06 -2.38 -6.31
N LEU A 13 -15.11 -1.05 -6.32
CA LEU A 13 -13.92 -0.19 -6.21
C LEU A 13 -13.23 -0.35 -4.86
N ALA A 14 -13.99 -0.44 -3.78
CA ALA A 14 -13.42 -0.66 -2.45
C ALA A 14 -12.76 -2.04 -2.33
N PHE A 15 -13.39 -3.07 -2.88
CA PHE A 15 -12.86 -4.43 -2.91
C PHE A 15 -11.60 -4.54 -3.79
N SER A 16 -11.57 -3.87 -4.95
CA SER A 16 -10.39 -3.84 -5.81
C SER A 16 -9.23 -3.09 -5.16
N GLY A 17 -9.49 -1.95 -4.50
CA GLY A 17 -8.49 -1.23 -3.71
C GLY A 17 -7.95 -2.05 -2.55
N ALA A 18 -8.82 -2.78 -1.84
CA ALA A 18 -8.41 -3.71 -0.78
C ALA A 18 -7.55 -4.87 -1.31
N SER A 19 -7.90 -5.39 -2.49
CA SER A 19 -7.13 -6.44 -3.17
C SER A 19 -5.75 -5.95 -3.60
N LEU A 20 -5.66 -4.74 -4.16
CA LEU A 20 -4.38 -4.10 -4.49
C LEU A 20 -3.54 -3.85 -3.23
N ALA A 21 -4.13 -3.36 -2.14
CA ALA A 21 -3.45 -3.19 -0.86
C ALA A 21 -2.87 -4.50 -0.34
N ALA A 22 -3.65 -5.58 -0.42
CA ALA A 22 -3.21 -6.91 0.00
C ALA A 22 -2.05 -7.42 -0.85
N VAL A 23 -2.13 -7.31 -2.18
CA VAL A 23 -1.07 -7.75 -3.10
C VAL A 23 0.21 -6.94 -2.90
N LEU A 24 0.11 -5.61 -2.83
CA LEU A 24 1.27 -4.74 -2.59
C LEU A 24 1.88 -5.02 -1.22
N GLY A 25 1.06 -5.13 -0.17
CA GLY A 25 1.52 -5.48 1.18
C GLY A 25 2.24 -6.83 1.21
N PHE A 26 1.73 -7.83 0.50
CA PHE A 26 2.37 -9.13 0.36
C PHE A 26 3.76 -9.02 -0.28
N ILE A 27 3.88 -8.31 -1.41
CA ILE A 27 5.16 -8.12 -2.11
C ILE A 27 6.14 -7.39 -1.20
N ILE A 28 5.73 -6.30 -0.54
CA ILE A 28 6.58 -5.52 0.36
C ILE A 28 7.03 -6.36 1.57
N MET A 29 6.15 -7.22 2.11
CA MET A 29 6.44 -8.06 3.26
C MET A 29 7.40 -9.21 2.94
N PHE A 30 7.24 -9.88 1.80
CA PHE A 30 8.05 -11.05 1.46
C PHE A 30 9.29 -10.72 0.63
N ALA A 31 9.26 -9.64 -0.17
CA ALA A 31 10.36 -9.19 -1.02
C ALA A 31 10.82 -7.74 -0.70
N PRO A 32 11.13 -7.40 0.56
CA PRO A 32 11.48 -6.03 0.94
C PRO A 32 12.76 -5.52 0.29
N SER A 33 13.74 -6.39 0.03
CA SER A 33 14.97 -6.00 -0.66
C SER A 33 14.71 -5.55 -2.10
N LEU A 34 13.77 -6.20 -2.79
CA LEU A 34 13.32 -5.79 -4.12
C LEU A 34 12.60 -4.45 -4.04
N THR A 35 11.69 -4.29 -3.07
CA THR A 35 10.98 -3.03 -2.82
C THR A 35 11.94 -1.88 -2.54
N MET A 36 12.89 -2.07 -1.61
CA MET A 36 13.91 -1.07 -1.29
C MET A 36 14.71 -0.68 -2.52
N HIS A 37 15.19 -1.67 -3.29
CA HIS A 37 15.97 -1.42 -4.50
C HIS A 37 15.15 -0.67 -5.57
N PHE A 38 13.88 -1.03 -5.76
CA PHE A 38 12.97 -0.33 -6.67
C PHE A 38 12.83 1.15 -6.29
N PHE A 39 12.82 1.45 -4.99
CA PHE A 39 12.78 2.83 -4.50
C PHE A 39 14.16 3.52 -4.47
N GLY A 40 15.23 2.87 -4.91
CA GLY A 40 16.59 3.41 -4.88
C GLY A 40 17.23 3.38 -3.48
N LEU A 41 16.65 2.64 -2.55
CA LEU A 41 17.19 2.45 -1.21
C LEU A 41 18.17 1.26 -1.20
N ALA A 42 19.38 1.50 -0.71
CA ALA A 42 20.36 0.44 -0.47
C ALA A 42 20.38 0.08 1.02
N PRO A 43 20.37 -1.21 1.39
CA PRO A 43 20.65 -1.63 2.75
C PRO A 43 22.04 -1.13 3.15
N ARG A 44 22.15 -0.50 4.31
CA ARG A 44 23.47 -0.16 4.87
C ARG A 44 24.10 -1.46 5.39
N ASP A 45 25.33 -1.76 4.97
CA ASP A 45 26.02 -3.03 5.34
C ASP A 45 26.09 -3.27 6.85
N ASP A 46 26.10 -2.20 7.65
CA ASP A 46 26.19 -2.24 9.11
C ASP A 46 24.82 -2.32 9.82
N ARG A 47 23.69 -2.11 9.10
CA ARG A 47 22.35 -2.09 9.70
C ARG A 47 21.32 -2.89 8.90
N ARG A 48 20.92 -4.03 9.46
CA ARG A 48 19.91 -4.94 8.90
C ARG A 48 18.45 -4.54 9.20
N GLU A 49 18.24 -3.38 9.79
CA GLU A 49 16.91 -2.91 10.23
C GLU A 49 16.03 -2.44 9.06
N GLY A 50 16.63 -1.99 7.94
CA GLY A 50 15.89 -1.48 6.78
C GLY A 50 14.84 -2.46 6.24
N PRO A 51 15.22 -3.70 5.88
CA PRO A 51 14.25 -4.71 5.45
C PRO A 51 13.19 -5.01 6.52
N ALA A 52 13.50 -4.97 7.81
CA ALA A 52 12.54 -5.27 8.87
C ALA A 52 11.39 -4.24 8.92
N ILE A 53 11.70 -2.95 8.76
CA ILE A 53 10.69 -1.88 8.72
C ILE A 53 9.79 -2.03 7.49
N PHE A 54 10.37 -2.33 6.32
CA PHE A 54 9.59 -2.60 5.12
C PHE A 54 8.67 -3.80 5.30
N ARG A 55 9.15 -4.88 5.94
CA ARG A 55 8.29 -6.04 6.25
C ARG A 55 7.11 -5.68 7.13
N PHE A 56 7.35 -4.89 8.17
CA PHE A 56 6.30 -4.43 9.07
C PHE A 56 5.26 -3.58 8.32
N ALA A 57 5.71 -2.60 7.53
CA ALA A 57 4.81 -1.75 6.73
C ALA A 57 3.99 -2.55 5.71
N GLY A 58 4.63 -3.47 4.98
CA GLY A 58 3.96 -4.38 4.06
C GLY A 58 2.96 -5.30 4.77
N GLY A 59 3.31 -5.81 5.95
CA GLY A 59 2.43 -6.61 6.78
C GLY A 59 1.19 -5.86 7.26
N MET A 60 1.32 -4.57 7.61
CA MET A 60 0.17 -3.72 7.92
C MET A 60 -0.77 -3.53 6.73
N MET A 61 -0.22 -3.24 5.53
CA MET A 61 -1.02 -3.13 4.30
C MET A 61 -1.71 -4.45 3.95
N LEU A 62 -1.00 -5.56 4.07
CA LEU A 62 -1.53 -6.90 3.83
C LEU A 62 -2.66 -7.23 4.79
N GLY A 63 -2.44 -7.04 6.09
CA GLY A 63 -3.41 -7.31 7.15
C GLY A 63 -4.67 -6.47 6.99
N LEU A 64 -4.53 -5.18 6.68
CA LEU A 64 -5.67 -4.29 6.46
C LEU A 64 -6.46 -4.67 5.20
N GLY A 65 -5.76 -4.92 4.08
CA GLY A 65 -6.35 -5.38 2.82
C GLY A 65 -7.13 -6.68 2.96
N LEU A 66 -6.52 -7.70 3.57
CA LEU A 66 -7.19 -8.97 3.85
C LEU A 66 -8.38 -8.80 4.80
N SER A 67 -8.26 -7.96 5.82
CA SER A 67 -9.37 -7.69 6.75
C SER A 67 -10.57 -7.06 6.03
N ALA A 68 -10.34 -6.15 5.08
CA ALA A 68 -11.42 -5.56 4.29
C ALA A 68 -12.12 -6.59 3.39
N ILE A 69 -11.35 -7.47 2.73
CA ILE A 69 -11.91 -8.54 1.88
C ILE A 69 -12.70 -9.55 2.71
N LEU A 70 -12.16 -9.98 3.86
CA LEU A 70 -12.77 -11.02 4.68
C LEU A 70 -13.99 -10.54 5.45
N LEU A 71 -13.96 -9.30 5.95
CA LEU A 71 -15.06 -8.74 6.74
C LEU A 71 -16.14 -8.12 5.85
N ALA A 72 -15.78 -7.62 4.66
CA ALA A 72 -16.66 -6.98 3.68
C ALA A 72 -17.58 -5.91 4.32
N GLN A 73 -17.06 -5.14 5.27
CA GLN A 73 -17.81 -4.10 5.99
C GLN A 73 -17.46 -2.71 5.46
N VAL A 74 -18.48 -1.86 5.32
CA VAL A 74 -18.36 -0.47 4.86
C VAL A 74 -17.30 0.32 5.66
N TRP A 75 -17.27 0.17 6.98
CA TRP A 75 -16.29 0.85 7.84
C TRP A 75 -14.85 0.44 7.56
N VAL A 76 -14.61 -0.82 7.18
CA VAL A 76 -13.26 -1.32 6.89
C VAL A 76 -12.81 -0.83 5.51
N TYR A 77 -13.73 -0.74 4.55
CA TYR A 77 -13.45 -0.11 3.26
C TYR A 77 -13.12 1.38 3.39
N ILE A 78 -13.85 2.12 4.24
CA ILE A 78 -13.53 3.51 4.57
C ILE A 78 -12.14 3.62 5.21
N ALA A 79 -11.77 2.70 6.12
CA ALA A 79 -10.45 2.69 6.74
C ALA A 79 -9.31 2.47 5.73
N ILE A 80 -9.51 1.60 4.75
CA ILE A 80 -8.57 1.43 3.63
C ILE A 80 -8.47 2.70 2.80
N GLY A 81 -9.60 3.28 2.41
CA GLY A 81 -9.62 4.54 1.65
C GLY A 81 -8.90 5.66 2.39
N ALA A 82 -9.11 5.78 3.70
CA ALA A 82 -8.41 6.75 4.54
C ALA A 82 -6.90 6.48 4.61
N THR A 83 -6.49 5.21 4.69
CA THR A 83 -5.07 4.83 4.71
C THR A 83 -4.36 5.22 3.41
N PHE A 84 -4.98 4.95 2.26
CA PHE A 84 -4.47 5.39 0.97
C PHE A 84 -4.47 6.91 0.83
N GLY A 85 -5.56 7.59 1.23
CA GLY A 85 -5.67 9.04 1.18
C GLY A 85 -4.57 9.75 1.99
N ILE A 86 -4.31 9.26 3.20
CA ILE A 86 -3.20 9.76 4.04
C ILE A 86 -1.84 9.43 3.40
N GLY A 87 -1.68 8.24 2.82
CA GLY A 87 -0.48 7.85 2.08
C GLY A 87 -0.18 8.77 0.89
N PHE A 88 -1.19 9.09 0.07
CA PHE A 88 -1.06 10.04 -1.05
C PHE A 88 -0.73 11.45 -0.56
N PHE A 89 -1.31 11.87 0.55
CA PHE A 89 -0.96 13.14 1.16
C PHE A 89 0.52 13.17 1.55
N GLY A 90 1.05 12.09 2.14
CA GLY A 90 2.49 11.94 2.40
C GLY A 90 3.35 12.03 1.13
N LEU A 91 2.93 11.42 0.02
CA LEU A 91 3.61 11.55 -1.27
C LEU A 91 3.58 12.99 -1.80
N ALA A 92 2.46 13.69 -1.67
CA ALA A 92 2.33 15.10 -2.03
C ALA A 92 3.29 15.98 -1.19
N LEU A 93 3.39 15.72 0.12
CA LEU A 93 4.35 16.41 0.99
C LEU A 93 5.80 16.16 0.54
N SER A 94 6.16 14.92 0.17
CA SER A 94 7.51 14.63 -0.30
C SER A 94 7.87 15.37 -1.60
N MET A 95 6.90 15.54 -2.51
CA MET A 95 7.13 16.36 -3.71
C MET A 95 7.36 17.84 -3.39
N LEU A 96 6.64 18.37 -2.39
CA LEU A 96 6.71 19.77 -1.98
C LEU A 96 7.96 20.08 -1.15
N GLN A 97 8.36 19.18 -0.26
CA GLN A 97 9.40 19.43 0.74
C GLN A 97 10.77 18.86 0.33
N ASP A 98 10.80 17.68 -0.29
CA ASP A 98 12.05 16.97 -0.57
C ASP A 98 12.58 17.23 -1.99
N HIS A 99 12.00 18.20 -2.72
CA HIS A 99 12.22 18.39 -4.16
C HIS A 99 11.99 17.09 -4.97
N GLY A 100 11.15 16.20 -4.44
CA GLY A 100 10.90 14.85 -4.92
C GLY A 100 9.91 14.75 -6.08
N ALA A 101 9.72 15.81 -6.86
CA ALA A 101 8.89 15.85 -8.07
C ALA A 101 9.56 15.09 -9.23
N THR A 102 9.95 13.84 -8.98
CA THR A 102 10.46 12.91 -9.99
C THR A 102 9.29 12.21 -10.67
N LEU A 103 9.44 11.92 -11.96
CA LEU A 103 8.46 11.19 -12.78
C LEU A 103 8.03 9.86 -12.12
N ARG A 104 8.93 9.23 -11.35
CA ARG A 104 8.67 8.01 -10.59
C ARG A 104 7.67 8.22 -9.45
N ASN A 105 7.78 9.30 -8.67
CA ASN A 105 6.81 9.61 -7.61
C ASN A 105 5.45 9.99 -8.21
N MET A 106 5.42 10.69 -9.35
CA MET A 106 4.17 11.01 -10.06
C MET A 106 3.48 9.75 -10.60
N LEU A 107 4.23 8.83 -11.23
CA LEU A 107 3.71 7.54 -11.67
C LEU A 107 3.24 6.67 -10.50
N PHE A 108 3.94 6.70 -9.37
CA PHE A 108 3.55 5.91 -8.20
C PHE A 108 2.21 6.37 -7.61
N ILE A 109 1.94 7.69 -7.61
CA ILE A 109 0.61 8.20 -7.26
C ILE A 109 -0.44 7.63 -8.20
N VAL A 110 -0.22 7.68 -9.52
CA VAL A 110 -1.22 7.21 -10.51
C VAL A 110 -1.46 5.70 -10.46
N VAL A 111 -0.42 4.89 -10.20
CA VAL A 111 -0.56 3.42 -10.14
C VAL A 111 -1.26 2.96 -8.86
N VAL A 112 -1.10 3.70 -7.77
CA VAL A 112 -1.71 3.36 -6.49
C VAL A 112 -3.12 3.96 -6.35
N LEU A 113 -3.45 5.01 -7.11
CA LEU A 113 -4.76 5.70 -7.13
C LEU A 113 -5.80 4.92 -7.94
#